data_AF-A0A945WP98-F1
#
_entry.id   AF-A0A945WP98-F1
#
_cell.length_a   1.000
_cell.length_b   1.000
_cell.length_c   1.000
_cell.angle_alpha   90.00
_cell.angle_beta   90.00
_cell.angle_gamma   90.00
#
_symmetry.space_group_name_H-M   'P 1'
#
loop_
_entity.id
_entity.type
_entity.pdbx_description
1 polymer ?
#
loop_
_entity_poly.entity_id
_entity_poly.type
_entity_poly.pdbx_seq_one_letter_code
_entity_poly.pdbx_strand_id
1 'polypeptide(L)'
;AVRCLCLENTDGEFKTHEVPGFTAHQLPVKSVGVQGDERTYRHPLVLEGDHDWATLRDLSPKLTNSSKEINRVLFMVAGGPIESVSVTPGYLTKERITTLQEADKLVMNALEEIDKEKLVWQCPTVLLPLSINSEGQESIVLRPISSTNVMTANFTELNWQKIQELGQEILKIPGVSAVFYDITNKPPGTIEWE
;
A
#
# COMPACT_ATOMS: atom_id res chain seq x y z
N ALA A 1 -5.43 -1.60 12.55
CA ALA A 1 -6.70 -0.99 12.10
C ALA A 1 -6.97 -1.49 10.69
N VAL A 2 -8.18 -1.91 10.34
CA VAL A 2 -8.45 -2.48 9.01
C VAL A 2 -9.16 -1.47 8.11
N ARG A 3 -8.84 -1.46 6.82
CA ARG A 3 -9.50 -0.60 5.82
C ARG A 3 -9.86 -1.40 4.58
N CYS A 4 -11.14 -1.37 4.20
CA CYS A 4 -11.66 -2.07 3.03
C CYS A 4 -12.06 -1.02 2.00
N LEU A 5 -11.18 -0.77 1.02
CA LEU A 5 -11.45 0.22 -0.01
C LEU A 5 -12.62 -0.26 -0.88
N CYS A 6 -13.58 0.62 -1.13
CA CYS A 6 -14.74 0.32 -1.94
C CYS A 6 -14.74 1.21 -3.20
N LEU A 7 -15.10 0.63 -4.34
CA LEU A 7 -15.24 1.33 -5.60
C LEU A 7 -16.30 0.67 -6.47
N GLU A 8 -17.06 1.47 -7.20
CA GLU A 8 -18.05 0.97 -8.16
C GLU A 8 -17.45 0.72 -9.54
N ASN A 9 -16.48 1.55 -9.95
CA ASN A 9 -15.82 1.50 -11.25
C ASN A 9 -14.34 1.83 -11.10
N THR A 10 -13.54 1.43 -12.09
CA THR A 10 -12.15 1.87 -12.26
C THR A 10 -12.06 3.39 -12.19
N ASP A 11 -11.10 3.91 -11.43
CA ASP A 11 -10.86 5.34 -11.32
C ASP A 11 -9.46 5.66 -11.86
N GLY A 12 -9.41 6.16 -13.09
CA GLY A 12 -8.17 6.50 -13.79
C GLY A 12 -7.61 5.36 -14.67
N GLU A 13 -6.42 5.60 -15.20
CA GLU A 13 -5.72 4.66 -16.09
C GLU A 13 -4.51 4.04 -15.38
N PHE A 14 -4.25 2.77 -15.68
CA PHE A 14 -2.98 2.13 -15.37
C PHE A 14 -1.89 2.68 -16.30
N LYS A 15 -0.85 3.27 -15.72
CA LYS A 15 0.27 3.87 -16.47
C LYS A 15 1.60 3.40 -15.88
N THR A 16 2.56 3.14 -16.75
CA THR A 16 3.92 2.76 -16.36
C THR A 16 4.90 3.86 -16.74
N HIS A 17 5.80 4.17 -15.82
CA HIS A 17 6.82 5.18 -15.96
C HIS A 17 8.16 4.65 -15.43
N GLU A 18 9.26 5.03 -16.08
CA GLU A 18 10.59 4.76 -15.55
C GLU A 18 10.99 5.84 -14.56
N VAL A 19 11.47 5.43 -13.39
CA VAL A 19 12.11 6.32 -12.40
C VAL A 19 13.49 5.74 -12.05
N PRO A 20 14.44 6.55 -11.55
CA PRO A 20 15.80 6.06 -11.32
C PRO A 20 15.83 4.81 -10.41
N GLY A 21 16.18 3.66 -10.99
CA GLY A 21 16.28 2.38 -10.30
C GLY A 21 14.97 1.59 -10.14
N PHE A 22 13.84 2.09 -10.63
CA PHE A 22 12.54 1.43 -10.48
C PHE A 22 11.64 1.61 -11.69
N THR A 23 10.81 0.61 -11.92
CA THR A 23 9.58 0.75 -12.71
C THR A 23 8.48 1.27 -11.79
N ALA A 24 7.78 2.32 -12.20
CA ALA A 24 6.72 2.95 -11.42
C ALA A 24 5.36 2.80 -12.12
N HIS A 25 4.38 2.23 -11.41
CA HIS A 25 3.05 1.92 -11.92
C HIS A 25 1.97 2.73 -11.21
N GLN A 26 1.29 3.62 -11.93
CA GLN A 26 0.12 4.30 -11.40
C GLN A 26 -1.05 3.32 -11.33
N LEU A 27 -1.62 3.16 -10.14
CA LEU A 27 -2.78 2.29 -9.96
C LEU A 27 -4.08 3.02 -10.32
N PRO A 28 -5.02 2.35 -11.02
CA PRO A 28 -6.31 2.91 -11.42
C PRO A 28 -7.36 2.85 -10.28
N VAL A 29 -6.93 3.24 -9.08
CA VAL A 29 -7.76 3.45 -7.89
C VAL A 29 -7.35 4.77 -7.24
N LYS A 30 -8.20 5.33 -6.36
CA LYS A 30 -7.85 6.50 -5.56
C LYS A 30 -7.71 6.13 -4.10
N SER A 31 -6.83 6.85 -3.42
CA SER A 31 -6.70 6.83 -1.96
C SER A 31 -6.86 8.25 -1.43
N VAL A 32 -7.26 8.39 -0.16
CA VAL A 32 -7.25 9.71 0.48
C VAL A 32 -5.81 10.18 0.76
N GLY A 33 -5.59 11.48 0.65
CA GLY A 33 -4.41 12.21 1.09
C GLY A 33 -4.80 13.56 1.72
N VAL A 34 -3.80 14.31 2.17
CA VAL A 34 -3.95 15.67 2.71
C VAL A 34 -2.94 16.62 2.08
N GLN A 35 -3.40 17.78 1.64
CA GLN A 35 -2.54 18.84 1.14
C GLN A 35 -2.99 20.18 1.72
N GLY A 36 -2.14 20.81 2.53
CA GLY A 36 -2.57 21.92 3.38
C GLY A 36 -3.64 21.44 4.37
N ASP A 37 -4.79 22.13 4.38
CA ASP A 37 -5.92 21.83 5.26
C ASP A 37 -7.02 21.00 4.57
N GLU A 38 -6.82 20.62 3.30
CA GLU A 38 -7.84 19.94 2.50
C GLU A 38 -7.55 18.45 2.29
N ARG A 39 -8.63 17.66 2.25
CA ARG A 39 -8.57 16.26 1.79
C ARG A 39 -8.46 16.21 0.28
N THR A 40 -7.65 15.28 -0.22
CA THR A 40 -7.49 15.02 -1.65
C THR A 40 -7.68 13.53 -1.93
N TYR A 41 -8.17 13.19 -3.12
CA TYR A 41 -8.24 11.80 -3.60
C TYR A 41 -7.43 11.68 -4.88
N ARG A 42 -6.38 10.86 -4.83
CA ARG A 42 -5.33 10.77 -5.85
C ARG A 42 -4.85 9.33 -5.99
N HIS A 43 -4.14 9.05 -7.07
CA HIS A 43 -3.69 7.71 -7.40
C HIS A 43 -2.48 7.29 -6.55
N PRO A 44 -2.42 6.04 -6.09
CA PRO A 44 -1.18 5.43 -5.64
C PRO A 44 -0.24 5.14 -6.81
N LEU A 45 1.06 5.24 -6.56
CA LEU A 45 2.12 4.86 -7.49
C LEU A 45 2.91 3.68 -6.87
N VAL A 46 2.93 2.53 -7.51
CA VAL A 46 3.69 1.35 -7.04
C VAL A 46 5.08 1.35 -7.66
N LEU A 47 6.11 1.16 -6.86
CA LEU A 47 7.48 0.94 -7.31
C LEU A 47 7.83 -0.55 -7.33
N GLU A 48 8.47 -0.97 -8.40
CA GLU A 48 9.08 -2.29 -8.60
C GLU A 48 10.56 -2.11 -8.94
N GLY A 49 11.46 -2.78 -8.21
CA GLY A 49 12.90 -2.65 -8.42
C GLY A 49 13.72 -3.04 -7.18
N ASP A 50 15.01 -2.71 -7.21
CA ASP A 50 15.92 -2.96 -6.09
C ASP A 50 15.57 -2.11 -4.87
N HIS A 51 15.65 -2.71 -3.69
CA HIS A 51 15.14 -2.11 -2.47
C HIS A 51 16.26 -1.80 -1.47
N ASP A 52 16.39 -0.53 -1.13
CA ASP A 52 16.99 -0.12 0.13
C ASP A 52 16.18 1.03 0.72
N TRP A 53 16.10 1.07 2.05
CA TRP A 53 15.26 2.04 2.74
C TRP A 53 15.71 3.48 2.53
N ALA A 54 17.01 3.74 2.36
CA ALA A 54 17.51 5.08 2.15
C ALA A 54 17.04 5.64 0.80
N THR A 55 17.13 4.84 -0.26
CA THR A 55 16.62 5.21 -1.59
C THR A 55 15.11 5.43 -1.58
N LEU A 56 14.32 4.52 -0.99
CA LEU A 56 12.86 4.66 -0.95
C LEU A 56 12.42 5.88 -0.13
N ARG A 57 13.08 6.14 0.99
CA ARG A 57 12.83 7.30 1.86
C ARG A 57 13.09 8.62 1.14
N ASP A 58 14.13 8.67 0.32
CA ASP A 58 14.47 9.87 -0.45
C ASP A 58 13.59 10.04 -1.70
N LEU A 59 13.15 8.94 -2.30
CA LEU A 59 12.40 8.94 -3.56
C LEU A 59 10.91 9.21 -3.35
N SER A 60 10.27 8.59 -2.36
CA SER A 60 8.82 8.70 -2.12
C SER A 60 8.32 10.16 -2.00
N PRO A 61 8.96 11.04 -1.20
CA PRO A 61 8.57 12.45 -1.12
C PRO A 61 8.78 13.20 -2.45
N LYS A 62 9.82 12.87 -3.22
CA LYS A 62 10.08 13.53 -4.52
C LYS A 62 8.97 13.20 -5.51
N LEU A 63 8.56 11.93 -5.59
CA LEU A 63 7.50 11.48 -6.48
C LEU A 63 6.18 12.17 -6.16
N THR A 64 5.77 12.16 -4.88
CA THR A 64 4.51 12.79 -4.45
C THR A 64 4.51 14.32 -4.58
N ASN A 65 5.64 14.99 -4.42
CA ASN A 65 5.73 16.45 -4.63
C ASN A 65 5.80 16.84 -6.12
N SER A 66 6.29 15.94 -6.98
CA SER A 66 6.43 16.18 -8.41
C SER A 66 5.13 15.98 -9.20
N SER A 67 4.15 15.27 -8.63
CA SER A 67 2.87 14.97 -9.29
C SER A 67 1.67 15.40 -8.45
N LYS A 68 0.76 16.16 -9.08
CA LYS A 68 -0.54 16.50 -8.48
C LYS A 68 -1.54 15.36 -8.56
N GLU A 69 -1.23 14.27 -9.26
CA GLU A 69 -2.11 13.11 -9.41
C GLU A 69 -1.78 12.00 -8.41
N ILE A 70 -0.60 12.05 -7.78
CA ILE A 70 -0.12 11.03 -6.86
C ILE A 70 -0.15 11.56 -5.42
N ASN A 71 -0.69 10.77 -4.49
CA ASN A 71 -0.61 11.05 -3.05
C ASN A 71 0.01 9.92 -2.23
N ARG A 72 0.23 8.76 -2.84
CA ARG A 72 0.86 7.62 -2.19
C ARG A 72 1.88 6.96 -3.09
N VAL A 73 2.95 6.49 -2.47
CA VAL A 73 3.94 5.63 -3.09
C VAL A 73 3.94 4.31 -2.35
N LEU A 74 3.72 3.25 -3.10
CA LEU A 74 3.74 1.88 -2.65
C LEU A 74 5.01 1.20 -3.16
N PHE A 75 5.44 0.14 -2.49
CA PHE A 75 6.48 -0.76 -2.97
C PHE A 75 5.91 -2.18 -3.12
N MET A 76 6.23 -2.86 -4.21
CA MET A 76 5.82 -4.25 -4.44
C MET A 76 6.55 -5.20 -3.48
N VAL A 77 5.81 -5.89 -2.60
CA VAL A 77 6.38 -6.86 -1.65
C VAL A 77 6.26 -8.29 -2.18
N ALA A 78 5.07 -8.64 -2.67
CA ALA A 78 4.76 -9.98 -3.16
C ALA A 78 3.63 -9.90 -4.22
N GLY A 79 3.66 -10.79 -5.21
CA GLY A 79 2.70 -10.79 -6.34
C GLY A 79 3.38 -10.94 -7.70
N GLY A 80 4.71 -10.78 -7.74
CA GLY A 80 5.51 -10.85 -8.97
C GLY A 80 5.52 -9.55 -9.75
N PRO A 81 6.16 -9.53 -10.94
CA PRO A 81 6.25 -8.35 -11.79
C PRO A 81 4.87 -7.82 -12.21
N ILE A 82 4.64 -6.51 -12.21
CA ILE A 82 3.34 -5.94 -12.62
C ILE A 82 3.26 -5.82 -14.14
N GLU A 83 2.57 -6.76 -14.78
CA GLU A 83 2.31 -6.72 -16.23
C GLU A 83 0.93 -6.11 -16.53
N SER A 84 -0.05 -6.39 -15.68
CA SER A 84 -1.42 -5.88 -15.82
C SER A 84 -2.10 -5.67 -14.47
N VAL A 85 -3.06 -4.74 -14.47
CA VAL A 85 -3.94 -4.46 -13.33
C VAL A 85 -5.38 -4.58 -13.78
N SER A 86 -6.17 -5.34 -13.04
CA SER A 86 -7.62 -5.40 -13.22
C SER A 86 -8.31 -4.87 -11.97
N VAL A 87 -9.35 -4.06 -12.16
CA VAL A 87 -10.14 -3.48 -11.06
C VAL A 87 -11.52 -4.13 -11.10
N THR A 88 -11.94 -4.68 -9.97
CA THR A 88 -13.27 -5.27 -9.82
C THR A 88 -14.09 -4.38 -8.90
N PRO A 89 -15.39 -4.13 -9.17
CA PRO A 89 -16.23 -3.41 -8.23
C PRO A 89 -16.19 -4.05 -6.84
N GLY A 90 -15.82 -3.27 -5.84
CA GLY A 90 -15.63 -3.71 -4.46
C GLY A 90 -16.56 -2.96 -3.51
N TYR A 91 -17.37 -3.70 -2.76
CA TYR A 91 -18.27 -3.15 -1.72
C TYR A 91 -17.92 -3.74 -0.34
N LEU A 92 -18.52 -3.24 0.73
CA LEU A 92 -18.41 -3.88 2.04
C LEU A 92 -19.24 -5.16 2.08
N THR A 93 -18.61 -6.28 1.73
CA THR A 93 -19.21 -7.62 1.80
C THR A 93 -18.55 -8.48 2.88
N LYS A 94 -19.25 -9.54 3.31
CA LYS A 94 -18.75 -10.45 4.35
C LYS A 94 -17.47 -11.16 3.89
N GLU A 95 -17.41 -11.52 2.62
CA GLU A 95 -16.29 -12.24 2.00
C GLU A 95 -15.03 -11.37 2.05
N ARG A 96 -15.11 -10.12 1.57
CA ARG A 96 -13.99 -9.17 1.58
C ARG A 96 -13.54 -8.83 3.00
N ILE A 97 -14.49 -8.66 3.93
CA ILE A 97 -14.17 -8.45 5.35
C ILE A 97 -13.45 -9.66 5.93
N THR A 98 -13.83 -10.89 5.56
CA THR A 98 -13.17 -12.11 6.04
C THR A 98 -11.73 -12.18 5.55
N THR A 99 -11.51 -11.95 4.25
CA THR A 99 -10.16 -11.87 3.65
C THR A 99 -9.30 -10.82 4.35
N LEU A 100 -9.84 -9.62 4.59
CA LEU A 100 -9.13 -8.53 5.27
C LEU A 100 -8.81 -8.87 6.73
N GLN A 101 -9.73 -9.51 7.46
CA GLN A 101 -9.50 -9.94 8.84
C GLN A 101 -8.42 -11.02 8.93
N GLU A 102 -8.39 -11.95 7.97
CA GLU A 102 -7.35 -12.98 7.90
C GLU A 102 -5.98 -12.36 7.61
N ALA A 103 -5.89 -11.45 6.64
CA ALA A 103 -4.67 -10.71 6.34
C ALA A 103 -4.19 -9.88 7.55
N ASP A 104 -5.08 -9.11 8.18
CA ASP A 104 -4.74 -8.28 9.34
C ASP A 104 -4.21 -9.12 10.51
N LYS A 105 -4.79 -10.30 10.75
CA LYS A 105 -4.28 -11.23 11.77
C LYS A 105 -2.84 -11.66 11.50
N LEU A 106 -2.50 -11.99 10.25
CA LEU A 106 -1.12 -12.33 9.88
C LEU A 106 -0.19 -11.13 10.09
N VAL A 107 -0.61 -9.93 9.71
CA VAL A 107 0.16 -8.69 9.89
C VAL A 107 0.43 -8.42 11.37
N MET A 108 -0.59 -8.46 12.22
CA MET A 108 -0.44 -8.20 13.65
C MET A 108 0.49 -9.22 14.32
N ASN A 109 0.33 -10.51 14.01
CA ASN A 109 1.22 -11.56 14.52
C ASN A 109 2.67 -11.35 14.07
N ALA A 110 2.88 -11.00 12.79
CA ALA A 110 4.22 -10.75 12.27
C ALA A 110 4.87 -9.50 12.91
N LEU A 111 4.09 -8.45 13.20
CA LEU A 111 4.62 -7.25 13.87
C LEU A 111 5.13 -7.52 15.29
N GLU A 112 4.58 -8.49 16.01
CA GLU A 112 5.11 -8.90 17.32
C GLU A 112 6.57 -9.38 17.23
N GLU A 113 6.95 -10.00 16.11
CA GLU A 113 8.27 -10.57 15.86
C GLU A 113 9.21 -9.66 15.07
N ILE A 114 8.66 -8.81 14.19
CA ILE A 114 9.41 -7.91 13.30
C ILE A 114 9.75 -6.60 14.01
N ASP A 115 8.77 -5.99 14.69
CA ASP A 115 8.92 -4.69 15.33
C ASP A 115 9.36 -4.81 16.80
N LYS A 116 10.57 -5.35 17.00
CA LYS A 116 11.13 -5.59 18.34
C LYS A 116 11.36 -4.31 19.15
N GLU A 117 11.63 -3.21 18.45
CA GLU A 117 11.87 -1.90 19.04
C GLU A 117 10.58 -1.10 19.28
N LYS A 118 9.42 -1.65 18.89
CA LYS A 118 8.10 -1.01 19.02
C LYS A 118 8.05 0.37 18.34
N LEU A 119 8.64 0.46 17.15
CA LEU A 119 8.66 1.67 16.32
C LEU A 119 7.33 1.93 15.63
N VAL A 120 6.57 0.87 15.32
CA VAL A 120 5.28 0.96 14.65
C VAL A 120 4.24 1.45 15.65
N TRP A 121 3.75 2.65 15.45
CA TRP A 121 2.64 3.21 16.22
C TRP A 121 1.30 2.65 15.74
N GLN A 122 1.11 2.56 14.43
CA GLN A 122 -0.05 1.90 13.80
C GLN A 122 0.39 1.22 12.51
N CYS A 123 -0.29 0.13 12.16
CA CYS A 123 -0.15 -0.51 10.86
C CYS A 123 -1.54 -0.82 10.30
N PRO A 124 -2.15 0.08 9.52
CA PRO A 124 -3.36 -0.28 8.80
C PRO A 124 -3.11 -1.40 7.78
N THR A 125 -3.96 -2.41 7.81
CA THR A 125 -4.04 -3.42 6.75
C THR A 125 -5.16 -2.99 5.82
N VAL A 126 -4.87 -2.79 4.54
CA VAL A 126 -5.82 -2.26 3.57
C VAL A 126 -6.10 -3.30 2.49
N LEU A 127 -7.37 -3.56 2.20
CA LEU A 127 -7.80 -4.37 1.07
C LEU A 127 -8.16 -3.46 -0.11
N LEU A 128 -7.49 -3.63 -1.23
CA LEU A 128 -7.74 -2.94 -2.48
C LEU A 128 -8.50 -3.85 -3.44
N PRO A 129 -9.62 -3.39 -4.03
CA PRO A 129 -10.39 -4.13 -5.03
C PRO A 129 -9.72 -4.08 -6.42
N LEU A 130 -8.44 -4.42 -6.46
CA LEU A 130 -7.64 -4.52 -7.67
C LEU A 130 -6.75 -5.77 -7.59
N SER A 131 -6.57 -6.41 -8.73
CA SER A 131 -5.73 -7.57 -8.91
C SER A 131 -4.52 -7.27 -9.80
N ILE A 132 -3.41 -7.93 -9.50
CA ILE A 132 -2.21 -7.94 -10.33
C ILE A 132 -2.18 -9.24 -11.14
N ASN A 133 -1.97 -9.14 -12.46
CA ASN A 133 -1.83 -10.26 -13.40
C ASN A 133 -2.96 -11.31 -13.36
N SER A 134 -4.14 -10.91 -12.88
CA SER A 134 -5.31 -11.78 -12.66
C SER A 134 -6.58 -10.93 -12.65
N GLU A 135 -7.73 -11.58 -12.60
CA GLU A 135 -9.05 -10.93 -12.49
C GLU A 135 -9.83 -11.51 -11.29
N GLY A 136 -10.68 -10.68 -10.68
CA GLY A 136 -11.56 -11.09 -9.57
C GLY A 136 -10.85 -11.36 -8.23
N GLN A 137 -9.55 -11.10 -8.15
CA GLN A 137 -8.77 -11.11 -6.91
C GLN A 137 -8.56 -9.68 -6.40
N GLU A 138 -7.99 -9.56 -5.20
CA GLU A 138 -7.74 -8.29 -4.52
C GLU A 138 -6.28 -8.19 -4.06
N SER A 139 -5.87 -7.02 -3.61
CA SER A 139 -4.49 -6.77 -3.16
C SER A 139 -4.47 -6.19 -1.76
N ILE A 140 -3.44 -6.50 -0.98
CA ILE A 140 -3.24 -5.99 0.38
C ILE A 140 -2.20 -4.88 0.39
N VAL A 141 -2.44 -3.81 1.15
CA VAL A 141 -1.43 -2.81 1.49
C VAL A 141 -1.12 -2.88 2.98
N LEU A 142 0.17 -2.96 3.29
CA LEU A 142 0.72 -2.82 4.63
C LEU A 142 1.07 -1.35 4.86
N ARG A 143 0.51 -0.72 5.90
CA ARG A 143 0.73 0.69 6.21
C ARG A 143 1.41 0.93 7.57
N PRO A 144 2.61 0.40 7.85
CA PRO A 144 3.26 0.65 9.12
C PRO A 144 3.77 2.09 9.20
N ILE A 145 3.36 2.80 10.25
CA ILE A 145 3.72 4.18 10.50
C ILE A 145 4.29 4.37 11.90
N SER A 146 5.29 5.22 12.00
CA SER A 146 5.82 5.73 13.25
C SER A 146 5.29 7.14 13.46
N SER A 147 4.87 7.44 14.69
CA SER A 147 4.37 8.77 15.02
C SER A 147 5.52 9.65 15.49
N THR A 148 5.67 10.82 14.86
CA THR A 148 6.50 11.91 15.39
C THR A 148 5.66 12.93 16.16
N ASN A 149 4.35 13.03 15.87
CA ASN A 149 3.30 13.73 16.60
C ASN A 149 1.92 13.47 15.93
N VAL A 150 0.87 14.24 16.28
CA VAL A 150 -0.50 14.11 15.73
C VAL A 150 -0.60 14.56 14.25
N MET A 151 0.26 15.49 13.83
CA MET A 151 0.20 16.14 12.51
C MET A 151 1.06 15.42 11.47
N THR A 152 2.19 14.85 11.87
CA THR A 152 3.14 14.17 10.99
C THR A 152 3.37 12.72 11.38
N ALA A 153 3.52 11.86 10.38
CA ALA A 153 3.87 10.45 10.56
C ALA A 153 4.78 10.00 9.42
N ASN A 154 5.78 9.19 9.74
CA ASN A 154 6.65 8.59 8.74
C ASN A 154 6.25 7.14 8.51
N PHE A 155 6.44 6.61 7.31
CA PHE A 155 6.41 5.15 7.16
C PHE A 155 7.54 4.54 8.00
N THR A 156 7.30 3.35 8.56
CA THR A 156 8.31 2.65 9.35
C THR A 156 9.15 1.77 8.44
N GLU A 157 10.46 1.76 8.65
CA GLU A 157 11.40 0.87 7.97
C GLU A 157 11.49 -0.43 8.79
N LEU A 158 11.01 -1.55 8.24
CA LEU A 158 11.05 -2.86 8.90
C LEU A 158 12.05 -3.77 8.20
N ASN A 159 12.32 -4.95 8.78
CA ASN A 159 13.22 -5.92 8.15
C ASN A 159 12.63 -6.46 6.84
N TRP A 160 13.28 -6.17 5.71
CA TRP A 160 12.81 -6.55 4.37
C TRP A 160 12.51 -8.03 4.20
N GLN A 161 13.43 -8.89 4.66
CA GLN A 161 13.27 -10.34 4.54
C GLN A 161 11.99 -10.81 5.25
N LYS A 162 11.74 -10.31 6.47
CA LYS A 162 10.52 -10.66 7.20
C LYS A 162 9.25 -10.07 6.58
N ILE A 163 9.33 -8.89 5.98
CA ILE A 163 8.21 -8.30 5.23
C ILE A 163 7.88 -9.16 4.00
N GLN A 164 8.89 -9.65 3.29
CA GLN A 164 8.71 -10.55 2.15
C GLN A 164 8.11 -11.89 2.60
N GLU A 165 8.61 -12.49 3.68
CA GLU A 165 8.04 -13.71 4.29
C GLU A 165 6.55 -13.50 4.63
N LEU A 166 6.21 -12.40 5.30
CA LEU A 166 4.82 -12.02 5.56
C LEU A 166 4.00 -11.87 4.29
N GLY A 167 4.54 -11.22 3.26
CA GLY A 167 3.90 -11.08 1.96
C GLY A 167 3.58 -12.43 1.31
N GLN A 168 4.50 -13.38 1.37
CA GLN A 168 4.29 -14.75 0.87
C GLN A 168 3.23 -15.52 1.66
N GLU A 169 3.14 -15.32 2.98
CA GLU A 169 2.06 -15.92 3.78
C GLU A 169 0.69 -15.31 3.45
N ILE A 170 0.62 -13.98 3.27
CA ILE A 170 -0.63 -13.29 2.88
C ILE A 170 -1.11 -13.75 1.50
N LEU A 171 -0.22 -13.99 0.53
CA LEU A 171 -0.58 -14.50 -0.79
C LEU A 171 -1.24 -15.89 -0.76
N LYS A 172 -1.12 -16.64 0.34
CA LYS A 172 -1.81 -17.93 0.48
C LYS A 172 -3.29 -17.78 0.81
N ILE A 173 -3.72 -16.57 1.22
CA ILE A 173 -5.13 -16.28 1.48
C ILE A 173 -5.89 -16.32 0.15
N PRO A 174 -6.94 -17.15 0.02
CA PRO A 174 -7.72 -17.22 -1.21
C PRO A 174 -8.26 -15.85 -1.62
N GLY A 175 -8.01 -15.48 -2.88
CA GLY A 175 -8.49 -14.21 -3.45
C GLY A 175 -7.52 -13.04 -3.29
N VAL A 176 -6.32 -13.24 -2.71
CA VAL A 176 -5.26 -12.21 -2.70
C VAL A 176 -4.27 -12.45 -3.84
N SER A 177 -4.00 -11.41 -4.62
CA SER A 177 -3.10 -11.43 -5.79
C SER A 177 -1.76 -10.75 -5.56
N ALA A 178 -1.72 -9.71 -4.70
CA ALA A 178 -0.51 -8.96 -4.42
C ALA A 178 -0.51 -8.35 -3.01
N VAL A 179 0.69 -8.04 -2.53
CA VAL A 179 0.95 -7.36 -1.27
C VAL A 179 1.89 -6.19 -1.53
N PHE A 180 1.50 -5.01 -1.05
CA PHE A 180 2.25 -3.77 -1.18
C PHE A 180 2.65 -3.24 0.20
N TYR A 181 3.71 -2.44 0.23
CA TYR A 181 4.13 -1.68 1.40
C TYR A 181 3.96 -0.18 1.13
N ASP A 182 3.21 0.54 1.95
CA ASP A 182 3.01 1.97 1.78
C ASP A 182 4.17 2.77 2.41
N ILE A 183 5.04 3.26 1.54
CA ILE A 183 6.23 4.07 1.86
C ILE A 183 5.95 5.57 1.80
N THR A 184 4.70 6.00 2.00
CA THR A 184 4.33 7.42 2.00
C THR A 184 4.44 8.03 3.39
N ASN A 185 4.87 9.28 3.52
CA ASN A 185 4.75 10.03 4.77
C ASN A 185 3.40 10.76 4.84
N LYS A 186 3.01 11.17 6.05
CA LYS A 186 1.93 12.15 6.28
C LYS A 186 2.58 13.50 6.60
N PRO A 187 2.38 14.54 5.77
CA PRO A 187 1.76 14.57 4.42
C PRO A 187 2.67 13.97 3.32
N PRO A 188 2.16 13.69 2.09
CA PRO A 188 0.80 13.98 1.60
C PRO A 188 -0.19 12.83 1.77
N GLY A 189 0.25 11.65 2.22
CA GLY A 189 -0.66 10.59 2.62
C GLY A 189 -1.37 10.94 3.93
N THR A 190 -2.34 10.12 4.30
CA THR A 190 -2.86 10.08 5.67
C THR A 190 -2.50 8.74 6.32
N ILE A 191 -2.88 8.58 7.60
CA ILE A 191 -2.71 7.32 8.33
C ILE A 191 -3.52 6.21 7.64
N GLU A 192 -4.78 6.50 7.36
CA GLU A 192 -5.75 5.53 6.84
C GLU A 192 -5.88 5.62 5.32
N TRP A 193 -6.33 4.54 4.71
CA TRP A 193 -6.90 4.56 3.36
C TRP A 193 -8.42 4.51 3.56
N GLU A 194 -9.18 5.48 3.04
CA GLU A 194 -10.63 5.55 3.31
C GLU A 194 -11.41 4.53 2.48
#